data_AF-A0A969PP98-F1
#
_entry.id   AF-A0A969PP98-F1
#
_cell.length_a   1.000
_cell.length_b   1.000
_cell.length_c   1.000
_cell.angle_alpha   90.00
_cell.angle_beta   90.00
_cell.angle_gamma   90.00
#
_symmetry.space_group_name_H-M   'P 1'
#
loop_
_entity.id
_entity.type
_entity.pdbx_description
1 polymer ?
#
loop_
_entity_poly.entity_id
_entity_poly.type
_entity_poly.pdbx_seq_one_letter_code
_entity_poly.pdbx_strand_id
1 'polypeptide(L)'
;MLTSLKTKISQKRAVWMQETQERIEQFAQFEQKRSLEELERSQSQQFILNQEVGRYLKTVHPTFLLKPEVHRALLNLLYARAEGRFSMSISMTEEMRKAYSFYHNELKIFITLLGRRGFQIEGQEELFLQTFLTKLRENNFRRLLDVYGDFIPEDALITEAFARYVDTVDASSKYESGHLDFFATYLNHKNIADFTWTKGRLKRKLKQFDKASREENKLKQLERKLQNIS
;
A
#
# COMPACT_ATOMS: atom_id res chain seq x y z
N MET A 1 -70.31 29.43 3.17
CA MET A 1 -69.45 29.33 1.96
C MET A 1 -67.95 29.28 2.28
N LEU A 2 -67.44 30.04 3.26
CA LEU A 2 -66.01 30.03 3.65
C LEU A 2 -65.50 28.69 4.22
N THR A 3 -66.36 27.92 4.89
CA THR A 3 -66.03 26.61 5.47
C THR A 3 -65.79 25.52 4.43
N SER A 4 -66.58 25.48 3.34
CA SER A 4 -66.39 24.48 2.27
C SER A 4 -65.13 24.73 1.43
N LEU A 5 -64.73 26.01 1.31
CA LEU A 5 -63.46 26.42 0.69
C LEU A 5 -62.25 26.01 1.55
N LYS A 6 -62.31 26.20 2.87
CA LYS A 6 -61.26 25.73 3.79
C LYS A 6 -61.06 24.22 3.74
N THR A 7 -62.15 23.43 3.71
CA THR A 7 -62.07 21.96 3.59
C THR A 7 -61.51 21.50 2.24
N LYS A 8 -61.85 22.19 1.13
CA LYS A 8 -61.27 21.85 -0.19
C LYS A 8 -59.76 22.15 -0.25
N ILE A 9 -59.31 23.23 0.40
CA ILE A 9 -57.88 23.58 0.47
C ILE A 9 -57.12 22.59 1.36
N SER A 10 -57.68 22.17 2.50
CA SER A 10 -57.04 21.17 3.37
C SER A 10 -56.96 19.80 2.69
N GLN A 11 -58.00 19.39 1.96
CA GLN A 11 -57.97 18.16 1.16
C GLN A 11 -56.90 18.20 0.06
N LYS A 12 -56.79 19.30 -0.69
CA LYS A 12 -55.73 19.45 -1.70
C LYS A 12 -54.33 19.45 -1.09
N ARG A 13 -54.14 20.06 0.09
CA ARG A 13 -52.86 20.02 0.82
C ARG A 13 -52.53 18.61 1.32
N ALA A 14 -53.51 17.84 1.78
CA ALA A 14 -53.31 16.46 2.20
C ALA A 14 -52.90 15.57 1.02
N VAL A 15 -53.56 15.69 -0.13
CA VAL A 15 -53.19 14.97 -1.36
C VAL A 15 -51.78 15.36 -1.82
N TRP A 16 -51.43 16.64 -1.84
CA TRP A 16 -50.07 17.07 -2.19
C TRP A 16 -49.01 16.60 -1.20
N MET A 17 -49.32 16.60 0.10
CA MET A 17 -48.40 16.08 1.12
C MET A 17 -48.16 14.59 0.92
N GLN A 18 -49.21 13.83 0.60
CA GLN A 18 -49.11 12.40 0.32
C GLN A 18 -48.32 12.13 -0.98
N GLU A 19 -48.62 12.84 -2.08
CA GLU A 19 -47.85 12.74 -3.33
C GLU A 19 -46.37 13.13 -3.15
N THR A 20 -46.10 14.13 -2.31
CA THR A 20 -44.72 14.55 -2.00
C THR A 20 -44.01 13.51 -1.16
N GLN A 21 -44.70 12.93 -0.16
CA GLN A 21 -44.18 11.85 0.67
C GLN A 21 -43.86 10.61 -0.16
N GLU A 22 -44.75 10.21 -1.07
CA GLU A 22 -44.54 9.09 -1.99
C GLU A 22 -43.34 9.32 -2.91
N ARG A 23 -43.14 10.55 -3.43
CA ARG A 23 -41.96 10.90 -4.23
C ARG A 23 -40.67 10.85 -3.43
N ILE A 24 -40.68 11.32 -2.18
CA ILE A 24 -39.52 11.26 -1.29
C ILE A 24 -39.15 9.80 -1.00
N GLU A 25 -40.14 8.95 -0.71
CA GLU A 25 -39.92 7.53 -0.44
C GLU A 25 -39.38 6.80 -1.67
N GLN A 26 -39.94 7.04 -2.86
CA GLN A 26 -39.44 6.47 -4.11
C GLN A 26 -38.01 6.93 -4.41
N PHE A 27 -37.68 8.21 -4.18
CA PHE A 27 -36.33 8.73 -4.37
C PHE A 27 -35.34 8.10 -3.38
N ALA A 28 -35.72 7.99 -2.10
CA ALA A 28 -34.91 7.35 -1.07
C ALA A 28 -34.64 5.87 -1.38
N GLN A 29 -35.65 5.13 -1.85
CA GLN A 29 -35.49 3.73 -2.29
C GLN A 29 -34.58 3.61 -3.51
N PHE A 30 -34.70 4.53 -4.47
CA PHE A 30 -33.84 4.56 -5.65
C PHE A 30 -32.38 4.86 -5.27
N GLU A 31 -32.11 5.83 -4.40
CA GLU A 31 -30.77 6.12 -3.89
C GLU A 31 -30.19 4.93 -3.10
N GLN A 32 -30.99 4.29 -2.25
CA GLN A 32 -30.56 3.08 -1.54
C GLN A 32 -30.18 1.97 -2.51
N LYS A 33 -31.02 1.67 -3.50
CA LYS A 33 -30.71 0.62 -4.49
C LYS A 33 -29.44 0.96 -5.28
N ARG A 34 -29.29 2.21 -5.72
CA ARG A 34 -28.09 2.67 -6.43
C ARG A 34 -26.83 2.54 -5.57
N SER A 35 -26.89 2.95 -4.30
CA SER A 35 -25.75 2.85 -3.39
C SER A 35 -25.35 1.40 -3.12
N LEU A 36 -26.32 0.47 -3.03
CA LEU A 36 -26.05 -0.96 -2.91
C LEU A 36 -25.37 -1.51 -4.17
N GLU A 37 -25.87 -1.17 -5.36
CA GLU A 37 -25.25 -1.59 -6.63
C GLU A 37 -23.82 -1.04 -6.79
N GLU A 38 -23.58 0.22 -6.38
CA GLU A 38 -22.24 0.83 -6.39
C GLU A 38 -21.31 0.13 -5.39
N LEU A 39 -21.80 -0.24 -4.20
CA LEU A 39 -21.05 -0.99 -3.21
C LEU A 39 -20.67 -2.39 -3.71
N GLU A 40 -21.61 -3.14 -4.27
CA GLU A 40 -21.36 -4.48 -4.82
C GLU A 40 -20.33 -4.46 -5.95
N ARG A 41 -20.42 -3.45 -6.84
CA ARG A 41 -19.43 -3.25 -7.91
C ARG A 41 -18.05 -2.95 -7.33
N SER A 42 -17.96 -2.04 -6.35
CA SER A 42 -16.70 -1.68 -5.71
C SER A 42 -16.05 -2.88 -5.01
N GLN A 43 -16.83 -3.66 -4.27
CA GLN A 43 -16.37 -4.89 -3.62
C GLN A 43 -15.87 -5.93 -4.64
N SER A 44 -16.60 -6.10 -5.74
CA SER A 44 -16.21 -7.02 -6.81
C SER A 44 -14.89 -6.61 -7.47
N GLN A 45 -14.73 -5.32 -7.77
CA GLN A 45 -13.48 -4.77 -8.32
C GLN A 45 -12.31 -4.95 -7.35
N GLN A 46 -12.53 -4.64 -6.08
CA GLN A 46 -11.51 -4.79 -5.03
C GLN A 46 -11.13 -6.26 -4.80
N PHE A 47 -12.10 -7.19 -4.91
CA PHE A 47 -11.85 -8.64 -4.82
C PHE A 47 -10.96 -9.13 -5.97
N ILE A 48 -11.32 -8.83 -7.22
CA ILE A 48 -10.53 -9.19 -8.42
C ILE A 48 -9.12 -8.63 -8.30
N LEU A 49 -9.02 -7.34 -7.95
CA LEU A 49 -7.74 -6.66 -7.80
C LEU A 49 -6.85 -7.34 -6.75
N ASN A 50 -7.38 -7.56 -5.54
CA ASN A 50 -6.63 -8.22 -4.46
C ASN A 50 -6.15 -9.62 -4.85
N GLN A 51 -7.00 -10.40 -5.50
CA GLN A 51 -6.69 -11.75 -5.91
C GLN A 51 -5.58 -11.79 -6.98
N GLU A 52 -5.73 -11.00 -8.04
CA GLU A 52 -4.79 -11.01 -9.16
C GLU A 52 -3.46 -10.36 -8.80
N VAL A 53 -3.46 -9.25 -8.06
CA VAL A 53 -2.24 -8.64 -7.50
C VAL A 53 -1.52 -9.63 -6.59
N GLY A 54 -2.26 -10.31 -5.71
CA GLY A 54 -1.69 -11.31 -4.81
C GLY A 54 -1.04 -12.48 -5.55
N ARG A 55 -1.63 -12.94 -6.66
CA ARG A 55 -1.05 -13.98 -7.53
C ARG A 55 0.21 -13.48 -8.22
N TYR A 56 0.15 -12.29 -8.82
CA TYR A 56 1.27 -11.69 -9.55
C TYR A 56 2.49 -11.45 -8.65
N LEU A 57 2.28 -10.96 -7.44
CA LEU A 57 3.39 -10.71 -6.50
C LEU A 57 4.03 -11.99 -5.94
N LYS A 58 3.46 -13.18 -6.18
CA LYS A 58 4.17 -14.44 -5.91
C LYS A 58 5.25 -14.74 -6.94
N THR A 59 5.13 -14.19 -8.15
CA THR A 59 6.09 -14.42 -9.24
C THR A 59 7.14 -13.32 -9.32
N VAL A 60 6.76 -12.08 -9.01
CA VAL A 60 7.67 -10.92 -9.02
C VAL A 60 7.74 -10.24 -7.66
N HIS A 61 8.92 -9.74 -7.28
CA HIS A 61 9.13 -9.09 -5.97
C HIS A 61 9.77 -7.70 -6.07
N PRO A 62 9.07 -6.70 -6.65
CA PRO A 62 9.64 -5.38 -6.95
C PRO A 62 9.74 -4.46 -5.72
N THR A 63 10.54 -4.83 -4.71
CA THR A 63 10.66 -4.10 -3.43
C THR A 63 11.17 -2.66 -3.56
N PHE A 64 11.82 -2.31 -4.68
CA PHE A 64 12.22 -0.94 -4.98
C PHE A 64 11.02 0.02 -5.07
N LEU A 65 9.82 -0.47 -5.39
CA LEU A 65 8.57 0.31 -5.40
C LEU A 65 8.13 0.75 -3.99
N LEU A 66 8.65 0.14 -2.93
CA LEU A 66 8.32 0.51 -1.54
C LEU A 66 8.91 1.88 -1.14
N LYS A 67 9.72 2.50 -2.01
CA LYS A 67 10.21 3.86 -1.85
C LYS A 67 9.17 4.89 -2.31
N PRO A 68 8.90 5.94 -1.51
CA PRO A 68 7.94 6.99 -1.83
C PRO A 68 8.11 7.62 -3.21
N GLU A 69 9.34 8.00 -3.55
CA GLU A 69 9.66 8.67 -4.81
C GLU A 69 9.42 7.75 -6.02
N VAL A 70 9.65 6.45 -5.84
CA VAL A 70 9.61 5.47 -6.93
C VAL A 70 8.18 5.08 -7.26
N HIS A 71 7.32 4.82 -6.26
CA HIS A 71 5.91 4.56 -6.58
C HIS A 71 5.15 5.81 -7.01
N ARG A 72 5.55 7.01 -6.57
CA ARG A 72 5.02 8.27 -7.13
C ARG A 72 5.35 8.40 -8.62
N ALA A 73 6.59 8.07 -9.00
CA ALA A 73 6.96 8.03 -10.41
C ALA A 73 6.13 6.99 -11.19
N LEU A 74 5.89 5.81 -10.59
CA LEU A 74 5.03 4.81 -11.20
C LEU A 74 3.57 5.29 -11.33
N LEU A 75 3.02 5.97 -10.32
CA LEU A 75 1.69 6.54 -10.38
C LEU A 75 1.57 7.55 -11.52
N ASN A 76 2.56 8.44 -11.66
CA ASN A 76 2.59 9.40 -12.76
C ASN A 76 2.64 8.69 -14.13
N LEU A 77 3.34 7.56 -14.25
CA LEU A 77 3.34 6.75 -15.48
C LEU A 77 1.97 6.14 -15.77
N LEU A 78 1.24 5.70 -14.74
CA LEU A 78 -0.13 5.18 -14.89
C LEU A 78 -1.08 6.28 -15.37
N TYR A 79 -1.01 7.47 -14.77
CA TYR A 79 -1.79 8.64 -15.22
C TYR A 79 -1.44 9.07 -16.64
N ALA A 80 -0.15 9.16 -16.96
CA ALA A 80 0.33 9.51 -18.29
C ALA A 80 -0.24 8.53 -19.34
N ARG A 81 -0.25 7.23 -19.04
CA ARG A 81 -0.91 6.22 -19.89
C ARG A 81 -2.41 6.47 -20.06
N ALA A 82 -3.14 6.77 -18.99
CA ALA A 82 -4.58 7.05 -19.07
C ALA A 82 -4.87 8.28 -19.93
N GLU A 83 -4.06 9.33 -19.81
CA GLU A 83 -4.18 10.56 -20.61
C GLU A 83 -3.65 10.42 -22.05
N GLY A 84 -3.07 9.27 -22.42
CA GLY A 84 -2.39 9.08 -23.71
C GLY A 84 -1.15 9.98 -23.89
N ARG A 85 -0.65 10.58 -22.80
CA ARG A 85 0.52 11.46 -22.79
C ARG A 85 1.74 10.67 -22.36
N PHE A 86 2.86 10.87 -23.01
CA PHE A 86 4.12 10.30 -22.57
C PHE A 86 5.12 11.42 -22.31
N SER A 87 5.50 11.61 -21.05
CA SER A 87 6.58 12.53 -20.69
C SER A 87 7.58 11.79 -19.79
N MET A 88 8.81 11.67 -20.27
CA MET A 88 9.96 11.27 -19.45
C MET A 88 10.67 12.53 -18.96
N SER A 89 10.91 12.64 -17.66
CA SER A 89 11.82 13.66 -17.13
C SER A 89 13.27 13.21 -17.26
N ILE A 90 14.16 14.16 -17.57
CA ILE A 90 15.59 13.90 -17.83
C ILE A 90 16.38 13.60 -16.52
N SER A 91 15.77 13.74 -15.33
CA SER A 91 16.42 13.59 -14.02
C SER A 91 16.06 12.30 -13.25
N MET A 92 15.94 11.16 -13.95
CA MET A 92 15.60 9.89 -13.29
C MET A 92 16.77 9.28 -12.50
N THR A 93 16.52 9.00 -11.21
CA THR A 93 17.39 8.19 -10.36
C THR A 93 17.46 6.74 -10.85
N GLU A 94 18.46 5.96 -10.41
CA GLU A 94 18.61 4.55 -10.79
C GLU A 94 17.34 3.72 -10.52
N GLU A 95 16.67 3.97 -9.39
CA GLU A 95 15.47 3.23 -9.02
C GLU A 95 14.23 3.67 -9.80
N MET A 96 14.16 4.94 -10.21
CA MET A 96 13.14 5.39 -11.16
C MET A 96 13.31 4.71 -12.51
N ARG A 97 14.56 4.50 -12.98
CA ARG A 97 14.82 3.71 -14.20
C ARG A 97 14.42 2.25 -14.02
N LYS A 98 14.64 1.65 -12.85
CA LYS A 98 14.14 0.30 -12.52
C LYS A 98 12.62 0.24 -12.57
N ALA A 99 11.92 1.24 -12.02
CA ALA A 99 10.46 1.32 -12.09
C ALA A 99 9.94 1.49 -13.52
N TYR A 100 10.61 2.30 -14.34
CA TYR A 100 10.29 2.44 -15.75
C TYR A 100 10.47 1.12 -16.52
N SER A 101 11.63 0.46 -16.34
CA SER A 101 11.91 -0.84 -16.96
C SER A 101 10.89 -1.89 -16.52
N PHE A 102 10.61 -1.98 -15.22
CA PHE A 102 9.58 -2.86 -14.67
C PHE A 102 8.20 -2.58 -15.26
N TYR A 103 7.85 -1.29 -15.40
CA TYR A 103 6.57 -0.90 -15.99
C TYR A 103 6.43 -1.42 -17.43
N HIS A 104 7.43 -1.17 -18.27
CA HIS A 104 7.35 -1.50 -19.69
C HIS A 104 7.51 -3.00 -19.98
N ASN A 105 8.32 -3.71 -19.19
CA ASN A 105 8.64 -5.11 -19.44
C ASN A 105 7.62 -6.08 -18.83
N GLU A 106 7.12 -5.79 -17.62
CA GLU A 106 6.30 -6.74 -16.87
C GLU A 106 4.93 -6.16 -16.50
N LEU A 107 4.91 -4.99 -15.86
CA LEU A 107 3.67 -4.45 -15.28
C LEU A 107 2.64 -4.12 -16.35
N LYS A 108 3.04 -3.59 -17.50
CA LYS A 108 2.14 -3.29 -18.62
C LYS A 108 1.38 -4.54 -19.09
N ILE A 109 2.05 -5.70 -19.13
CA ILE A 109 1.43 -6.98 -19.51
C ILE A 109 0.43 -7.40 -18.43
N PHE A 110 0.83 -7.33 -17.16
CA PHE A 110 -0.06 -7.63 -16.04
C PHE A 110 -1.32 -6.75 -16.04
N ILE A 111 -1.17 -5.45 -16.30
CA ILE A 111 -2.27 -4.51 -16.44
C ILE A 111 -3.24 -4.92 -17.57
N THR A 112 -2.72 -5.35 -18.72
CA THR A 112 -3.57 -5.85 -19.81
C THR A 112 -4.31 -7.12 -19.41
N LEU A 113 -3.67 -8.04 -18.69
CA LEU A 113 -4.31 -9.25 -18.17
C LEU A 113 -5.40 -8.91 -17.15
N LEU A 114 -5.15 -7.94 -16.27
CA LEU A 114 -6.11 -7.46 -15.28
C LEU A 114 -7.37 -6.87 -15.94
N GLY A 115 -7.19 -6.14 -17.05
CA GLY A 115 -8.29 -5.69 -17.92
C GLY A 115 -9.14 -6.85 -18.46
N ARG A 116 -8.51 -7.94 -18.92
CA ARG A 116 -9.22 -9.15 -19.38
C ARG A 116 -9.95 -9.88 -18.25
N ARG A 117 -9.55 -9.68 -17.00
CA ARG A 117 -10.21 -10.22 -15.80
C ARG A 117 -11.35 -9.34 -15.29
N GLY A 118 -11.64 -8.22 -15.96
CA GLY A 118 -12.78 -7.35 -15.65
C GLY A 118 -12.45 -6.16 -14.74
N PHE A 119 -11.16 -5.88 -14.50
CA PHE A 119 -10.74 -4.70 -13.74
C PHE A 119 -10.16 -3.62 -14.65
N GLN A 120 -10.77 -2.44 -14.65
CA GLN A 120 -10.33 -1.29 -15.44
C GLN A 120 -9.47 -0.37 -14.58
N ILE A 121 -8.22 -0.14 -15.01
CA ILE A 121 -7.28 0.73 -14.28
C ILE A 121 -7.58 2.21 -14.51
N GLU A 122 -8.15 2.57 -15.65
CA GLU A 122 -8.42 3.96 -16.01
C GLU A 122 -9.38 4.59 -15.00
N GLY A 123 -8.95 5.68 -14.36
CA GLY A 123 -9.69 6.33 -13.26
C GLY A 123 -9.62 5.59 -11.92
N GLN A 124 -8.86 4.50 -11.84
CA GLN A 124 -8.63 3.70 -10.63
C GLN A 124 -7.13 3.46 -10.37
N GLU A 125 -6.26 4.32 -10.87
CA GLU A 125 -4.80 4.19 -10.79
C GLU A 125 -4.31 4.17 -9.35
N GLU A 126 -4.88 5.03 -8.49
CA GLU A 126 -4.54 5.10 -7.07
C GLU A 126 -4.98 3.84 -6.33
N LEU A 127 -6.21 3.37 -6.57
CA LEU A 127 -6.74 2.15 -5.98
C LEU A 127 -5.88 0.94 -6.37
N PHE A 128 -5.54 0.83 -7.66
CA PHE A 128 -4.64 -0.19 -8.18
C PHE A 128 -3.29 -0.13 -7.46
N LEU A 129 -2.63 1.04 -7.47
CA LEU A 129 -1.29 1.18 -6.92
C LEU A 129 -1.26 0.98 -5.41
N GLN A 130 -2.24 1.50 -4.67
CA GLN A 130 -2.35 1.31 -3.23
C GLN A 130 -2.54 -0.16 -2.88
N THR A 131 -3.41 -0.88 -3.60
CA THR A 131 -3.62 -2.32 -3.40
C THR A 131 -2.35 -3.09 -3.74
N PHE A 132 -1.69 -2.76 -4.86
CA PHE A 132 -0.42 -3.34 -5.26
C PHE A 132 0.66 -3.18 -4.20
N LEU A 133 0.86 -1.95 -3.71
CA LEU A 133 1.87 -1.64 -2.69
C LEU A 133 1.55 -2.30 -1.36
N THR A 134 0.27 -2.36 -0.97
CA THR A 134 -0.16 -3.01 0.27
C THR A 134 0.17 -4.50 0.22
N LYS A 135 -0.21 -5.18 -0.86
CA LYS A 135 0.09 -6.60 -1.06
C LYS A 135 1.59 -6.86 -1.19
N LEU A 136 2.35 -5.94 -1.79
CA LEU A 136 3.81 -6.03 -1.87
C LEU A 136 4.46 -5.94 -0.49
N ARG A 137 3.98 -5.04 0.39
CA ARG A 137 4.45 -4.95 1.78
C ARG A 137 4.12 -6.21 2.57
N GLU A 138 2.87 -6.70 2.48
CA GLU A 138 2.46 -7.94 3.14
C GLU A 138 3.35 -9.13 2.73
N ASN A 139 3.56 -9.29 1.42
CA ASN A 139 4.38 -10.38 0.89
C ASN A 139 5.86 -10.21 1.29
N ASN A 140 6.40 -9.00 1.18
CA ASN A 140 7.76 -8.70 1.61
C ASN A 140 7.97 -8.96 3.10
N PHE A 141 7.00 -8.58 3.94
CA PHE A 141 7.06 -8.82 5.37
C PHE A 141 7.06 -10.32 5.69
N ARG A 142 6.11 -11.09 5.12
CA ARG A 142 6.05 -12.54 5.31
C ARG A 142 7.35 -13.22 4.87
N ARG A 143 7.81 -12.92 3.65
CA ARG A 143 9.04 -13.49 3.10
C ARG A 143 10.26 -13.22 3.98
N LEU A 144 10.43 -11.98 4.47
CA LEU A 144 11.59 -11.64 5.29
C LEU A 144 11.47 -12.17 6.73
N LEU A 145 10.25 -12.28 7.27
CA LEU A 145 10.00 -12.96 8.53
C LEU A 145 10.29 -14.47 8.43
N ASP A 146 9.92 -15.11 7.32
CA ASP A 146 10.22 -16.53 7.08
C ASP A 146 11.74 -16.79 6.96
N VAL A 147 12.49 -15.83 6.41
CA VAL A 147 13.95 -15.93 6.22
C VAL A 147 14.71 -15.63 7.52
N TYR A 148 14.37 -14.56 8.22
CA TYR A 148 15.15 -14.08 9.38
C TYR A 148 14.55 -14.50 10.74
N GLY A 149 13.31 -14.97 10.76
CA GLY A 149 12.59 -15.36 11.98
C GLY A 149 12.21 -14.20 12.89
N ASP A 150 11.73 -14.53 14.09
CA ASP A 150 11.48 -13.56 15.16
C ASP A 150 12.77 -13.35 15.98
N PHE A 151 13.57 -12.36 15.57
CA PHE A 151 14.90 -12.11 16.15
C PHE A 151 14.94 -11.00 17.22
N ILE A 152 13.84 -10.27 17.43
CA ILE A 152 13.74 -9.17 18.40
C ILE A 152 12.73 -9.51 19.52
N PRO A 153 13.17 -9.52 20.80
CA PRO A 153 12.28 -9.65 21.96
C PRO A 153 11.22 -8.54 22.03
N GLU A 154 10.07 -8.81 22.68
CA GLU A 154 8.95 -7.85 22.75
C GLU A 154 9.25 -6.60 23.61
N ASP A 155 10.16 -6.72 24.57
CA ASP A 155 10.58 -5.68 25.50
C ASP A 155 11.89 -4.98 25.08
N ALA A 156 12.41 -5.31 23.89
CA ALA A 156 13.69 -4.80 23.43
C ALA A 156 13.68 -3.29 23.21
N LEU A 157 14.76 -2.63 23.63
CA LEU A 157 14.97 -1.22 23.32
C LEU A 157 15.31 -1.04 21.83
N ILE A 158 15.03 0.13 21.28
CA ILE A 158 15.32 0.43 19.86
C ILE A 158 16.79 0.20 19.47
N THR A 159 17.73 0.43 20.39
CA THR A 159 19.16 0.18 20.19
C THR A 159 19.50 -1.31 20.09
N GLU A 160 18.84 -2.14 20.90
CA GLU A 160 19.01 -3.59 20.87
C GLU A 160 18.39 -4.18 19.61
N ALA A 161 17.21 -3.69 19.22
CA ALA A 161 16.57 -4.01 17.96
C ALA A 161 17.48 -3.69 16.77
N PHE A 162 18.21 -2.57 16.81
CA PHE A 162 19.17 -2.19 15.77
C PHE A 162 20.38 -3.11 15.74
N ALA A 163 20.94 -3.46 16.90
CA ALA A 163 22.04 -4.41 17.00
C ALA A 163 21.65 -5.76 16.39
N ARG A 164 20.51 -6.30 16.82
CA ARG A 164 19.98 -7.60 16.35
C ARG A 164 19.68 -7.57 14.85
N TYR A 165 19.13 -6.47 14.32
CA TYR A 165 18.91 -6.31 12.89
C TYR A 165 20.22 -6.32 12.08
N VAL A 166 21.23 -5.58 12.52
CA VAL A 166 22.54 -5.53 11.85
C VAL A 166 23.23 -6.90 11.88
N ASP A 167 23.02 -7.67 12.94
CA ASP A 167 23.58 -9.00 13.12
C ASP A 167 22.86 -10.08 12.31
N THR A 168 21.56 -9.91 12.04
CA THR A 168 20.70 -10.93 11.41
C THR A 168 20.58 -10.72 9.90
N VAL A 169 20.52 -9.47 9.44
CA VAL A 169 20.28 -9.14 8.03
C VAL A 169 21.57 -8.99 7.25
N ASP A 170 21.59 -9.53 6.03
CA ASP A 170 22.77 -9.51 5.16
C ASP A 170 23.31 -8.09 4.94
N ALA A 171 24.64 -7.95 5.03
CA ALA A 171 25.29 -6.65 4.97
C ALA A 171 25.05 -5.90 3.64
N SER A 172 24.85 -6.63 2.54
CA SER A 172 24.57 -6.07 1.21
C SER A 172 23.16 -5.49 1.09
N SER A 173 22.18 -6.07 1.78
CA SER A 173 20.75 -5.80 1.58
C SER A 173 20.12 -5.00 2.72
N LYS A 174 20.76 -4.91 3.90
CA LYS A 174 20.22 -4.25 5.11
C LYS A 174 19.77 -2.79 4.94
N TYR A 175 20.17 -2.10 3.87
CA TYR A 175 19.79 -0.71 3.56
C TYR A 175 18.90 -0.56 2.32
N GLU A 176 18.50 -1.68 1.72
CA GLU A 176 17.55 -1.73 0.61
C GLU A 176 16.14 -1.39 1.09
N SER A 177 15.28 -0.98 0.16
CA SER A 177 13.93 -0.53 0.48
C SER A 177 13.07 -1.63 1.08
N GLY A 178 13.21 -2.87 0.60
CA GLY A 178 12.47 -4.04 1.10
C GLY A 178 12.81 -4.34 2.55
N HIS A 179 14.09 -4.43 2.88
CA HIS A 179 14.54 -4.71 4.24
C HIS A 179 14.24 -3.58 5.21
N LEU A 180 14.37 -2.33 4.79
CA LEU A 180 13.99 -1.18 5.63
C LEU A 180 12.49 -1.07 5.85
N ASP A 181 11.67 -1.43 4.85
CA ASP A 181 10.21 -1.50 4.98
C ASP A 181 9.78 -2.62 5.94
N PHE A 182 10.39 -3.80 5.81
CA PHE A 182 10.20 -4.91 6.73
C PHE A 182 10.57 -4.50 8.15
N PHE A 183 11.76 -3.92 8.35
CA PHE A 183 12.23 -3.56 9.69
C PHE A 183 11.35 -2.50 10.34
N ALA A 184 10.92 -1.48 9.58
CA ALA A 184 9.98 -0.48 10.08
C ALA A 184 8.66 -1.12 10.54
N THR A 185 8.09 -2.00 9.70
CA THR A 185 6.84 -2.72 10.02
C THR A 185 7.01 -3.62 11.24
N TYR A 186 8.14 -4.32 11.34
CA TYR A 186 8.44 -5.26 12.42
C TYR A 186 8.61 -4.54 13.77
N LEU A 187 9.31 -3.40 13.80
CA LEU A 187 9.43 -2.56 14.99
C LEU A 187 8.06 -2.01 15.45
N ASN A 188 7.20 -1.63 14.50
CA ASN A 188 5.85 -1.17 14.82
C ASN A 188 5.00 -2.30 15.40
N HIS A 189 5.06 -3.52 14.84
CA HIS A 189 4.34 -4.68 15.38
C HIS A 189 4.79 -5.05 16.79
N LYS A 190 6.07 -4.85 17.11
CA LYS A 190 6.64 -5.08 18.44
C LYS A 190 6.45 -3.89 19.40
N ASN A 191 5.78 -2.82 18.98
CA ASN A 191 5.61 -1.57 19.75
C ASN A 191 6.94 -0.91 20.21
N ILE A 192 8.04 -1.17 19.50
CA ILE A 192 9.38 -0.65 19.82
C ILE A 192 9.59 0.74 19.20
N ALA A 193 9.02 0.96 18.01
CA ALA A 193 9.04 2.25 17.33
C ALA A 193 7.64 2.83 17.22
N ASP A 194 7.56 4.14 17.45
CA ASP A 194 6.34 4.91 17.28
C ASP A 194 6.08 5.25 15.80
N PHE A 195 4.82 5.53 15.43
CA PHE A 195 4.38 5.84 14.06
C PHE A 195 5.12 7.04 13.44
N THR A 196 5.77 7.86 14.26
CA THR A 196 6.61 9.00 13.86
C THR A 196 7.93 8.61 13.17
N TRP A 197 8.28 7.32 13.15
CA TRP A 197 9.49 6.81 12.51
C TRP A 197 9.29 6.58 11.01
N THR A 198 9.53 7.62 10.21
CA THR A 198 9.58 7.45 8.75
C THR A 198 10.74 6.54 8.33
N LYS A 199 10.59 5.78 7.23
CA LYS A 199 11.66 4.92 6.68
C LYS A 199 12.99 5.66 6.47
N GLY A 200 12.92 6.93 6.05
CA GLY A 200 14.10 7.78 5.89
C GLY A 200 14.76 8.18 7.21
N ARG A 201 13.99 8.37 8.28
CA ARG A 201 14.51 8.57 9.64
C ARG A 201 15.12 7.29 10.18
N LEU A 202 14.45 6.14 10.03
CA LEU A 202 14.94 4.82 10.41
C LEU A 202 16.29 4.52 9.75
N LYS A 203 16.38 4.66 8.42
CA LYS A 203 17.64 4.45 7.67
C LYS A 203 18.79 5.32 8.19
N ARG A 204 18.52 6.60 8.47
CA ARG A 204 19.54 7.53 9.01
C ARG A 204 20.01 7.10 10.40
N LYS A 205 19.08 6.77 11.29
CA LYS A 205 19.39 6.31 12.65
C LYS A 205 20.13 4.98 12.66
N LEU A 206 19.73 4.02 11.83
CA LEU A 206 20.41 2.75 11.67
C LEU A 206 21.85 2.93 11.15
N LYS A 207 22.06 3.79 10.16
CA LYS A 207 23.42 4.12 9.68
C LYS A 207 24.29 4.79 10.74
N GLN A 208 23.70 5.68 11.54
CA GLN A 208 24.40 6.33 12.65
C GLN A 208 24.83 5.30 13.71
N PHE A 209 23.94 4.38 14.06
CA PHE A 209 24.22 3.27 14.95
C PHE A 209 25.34 2.37 14.40
N ASP A 210 25.20 1.89 13.15
CA ASP A 210 26.20 1.03 12.49
C ASP A 210 27.59 1.69 12.40
N LYS A 211 27.64 3.03 12.25
CA LYS A 211 28.88 3.80 12.25
C LYS A 211 29.48 3.92 13.66
N ALA A 212 28.66 4.17 14.68
CA ALA A 212 29.11 4.32 16.06
C ALA A 212 29.59 2.99 16.66
N SER A 213 28.91 1.89 16.34
CA SER A 213 29.22 0.53 16.83
C SER A 213 30.14 -0.24 15.89
N ARG A 214 30.83 0.42 14.95
CA ARG A 214 31.57 -0.26 13.87
C ARG A 214 32.72 -1.13 14.38
N GLU A 215 33.42 -0.71 15.43
CA GLU A 215 34.51 -1.49 16.04
C GLU A 215 33.97 -2.66 16.85
N GLU A 216 32.94 -2.42 17.66
CA GLU A 216 32.28 -3.44 18.46
C GLU A 216 31.61 -4.52 17.59
N ASN A 217 30.97 -4.13 16.50
CA ASN A 217 30.37 -5.05 15.53
C ASN A 217 31.43 -5.90 14.81
N LYS A 218 32.59 -5.31 14.49
CA LYS A 218 33.71 -6.07 13.91
C LYS A 218 34.27 -7.08 14.90
N LEU A 219 34.41 -6.72 16.18
CA LEU A 219 34.83 -7.63 17.24
C LEU A 219 33.86 -8.80 17.39
N LYS A 220 32.55 -8.54 17.52
CA LYS A 220 31.51 -9.58 17.62
C LYS A 220 31.45 -10.49 16.39
N GLN A 221 31.62 -9.94 15.18
CA GLN A 221 31.71 -10.74 13.96
C GLN A 221 32.93 -11.65 13.94
N LEU A 222 34.07 -11.17 14.46
CA LEU A 222 35.32 -11.93 14.52
C LEU A 222 35.23 -13.05 15.57
N GLU A 223 34.65 -12.76 16.74
CA GLU A 223 34.36 -13.75 17.79
C GLU A 223 33.46 -14.88 17.28
N ARG A 224 32.38 -14.57 16.57
CA ARG A 224 31.50 -15.60 15.97
C ARG A 224 32.20 -16.45 14.92
N LYS A 225 33.04 -15.84 14.08
CA LYS A 225 33.84 -16.58 13.10
C LYS A 225 34.80 -17.55 13.80
N LEU A 226 35.40 -17.14 14.91
CA LEU A 226 36.27 -18.00 15.71
C LEU A 226 35.49 -19.13 16.39
N GLN A 227 34.28 -18.86 16.90
CA GLN A 227 33.41 -19.89 17.49
C GLN A 227 32.91 -20.93 16.49
N ASN A 228 32.64 -20.54 15.23
CA ASN A 228 32.18 -21.46 14.19
C ASN A 228 33.30 -22.31 13.56
N ILE A 229 34.57 -22.07 13.91
CA ILE A 229 35.74 -22.83 13.45
C ILE A 229 36.14 -23.92 14.48
N SER A 230 35.63 -23.83 15.71
CA SER A 230 35.86 -24.79 16.79
C SER A 230 34.74 -25.83 16.90
#